data_AF-A0A2I0SNS2-F1
#
_entry.id   AF-A0A2I0SNS2-F1
#
_cell.length_a   1.000
_cell.length_b   1.000
_cell.length_c   1.000
_cell.angle_alpha   90.00
_cell.angle_beta   90.00
_cell.angle_gamma   90.00
#
_symmetry.space_group_name_H-M   'P 1'
#
loop_
_entity.id
_entity.type
_entity.pdbx_description
1 polymer ?
#
loop_
_entity_poly.entity_id
_entity_poly.type
_entity_poly.pdbx_seq_one_letter_code
_entity_poly.pdbx_strand_id
1 'polypeptide(L)'
;MAEANAATPRFDTREQALVTRALAGDRDAFGELYALHHPAVLAYVQRRVRNRQVAEDITGETFLNAWMKRGTFTYRGIGFVGWLITIARNKVIDHCKSAQRREFVVEDMLGFDEDLTVSTEDTVLISLDEELLRRALEQLRPPQREVLTRRFLMEFSVLETARQMERSEGAVKTLQFRALAKLRSEYLGVAA
;
A
#
# COMPACT_ATOMS: atom_id res chain seq x y z
N MET A 1 -33.98 -7.20 19.01
CA MET A 1 -33.99 -6.69 17.63
C MET A 1 -32.73 -5.87 17.45
N ALA A 2 -31.76 -6.39 16.70
CA ALA A 2 -30.44 -5.80 16.54
C ALA A 2 -30.44 -4.87 15.32
N GLU A 3 -30.33 -3.56 15.54
CA GLU A 3 -29.97 -2.61 14.49
C GLU A 3 -28.46 -2.41 14.52
N ALA A 4 -27.79 -3.08 13.59
CA ALA A 4 -26.37 -2.89 13.30
C ALA A 4 -26.20 -1.58 12.51
N ASN A 5 -25.69 -0.55 13.19
CA ASN A 5 -25.19 0.67 12.56
C ASN A 5 -23.88 0.37 11.83
N ALA A 6 -23.97 0.00 10.55
CA ALA A 6 -22.80 -0.14 9.68
C ALA A 6 -22.33 1.25 9.25
N ALA A 7 -21.27 1.74 9.87
CA ALA A 7 -20.56 2.95 9.49
C ALA A 7 -20.09 2.86 8.03
N THR A 8 -20.87 3.44 7.11
CA THR A 8 -20.43 3.68 5.74
C THR A 8 -19.33 4.74 5.80
N PRO A 9 -18.12 4.50 5.26
CA PRO A 9 -17.10 5.54 5.22
C PRO A 9 -17.67 6.76 4.48
N ARG A 10 -17.75 7.90 5.16
CA ARG A 10 -18.14 9.20 4.57
C ARG A 10 -17.02 9.63 3.62
N PHE A 11 -17.06 9.18 2.38
CA PHE A 11 -16.24 9.80 1.33
C PHE A 11 -16.79 11.21 1.06
N ASP A 12 -15.91 12.16 0.77
CA ASP A 12 -16.30 13.54 0.48
C ASP A 12 -17.27 13.56 -0.72
N THR A 13 -18.44 14.17 -0.54
CA THR A 13 -19.48 14.27 -1.58
C THR A 13 -18.93 14.96 -2.85
N ARG A 14 -17.95 15.85 -2.70
CA ARG A 14 -17.29 16.51 -3.83
C ARG A 14 -16.39 15.55 -4.60
N GLU A 15 -15.59 14.73 -3.91
CA GLU A 15 -14.74 13.70 -4.53
C GLU A 15 -15.62 12.67 -5.25
N GLN A 16 -16.73 12.24 -4.64
CA GLN A 16 -17.68 11.31 -5.28
C GLN A 16 -18.22 11.86 -6.59
N ALA A 17 -18.62 13.15 -6.63
CA ALA A 17 -19.12 13.78 -7.85
C ALA A 17 -18.05 13.83 -8.96
N LEU A 18 -16.80 14.15 -8.61
CA LEU A 18 -15.67 14.14 -9.54
C LEU A 18 -15.42 12.73 -10.07
N VAL A 19 -15.44 11.73 -9.19
CA VAL A 19 -15.26 10.32 -9.58
C VAL A 19 -16.36 9.91 -10.54
N THR A 20 -17.64 10.13 -10.22
CA THR A 20 -18.76 9.77 -11.12
C THR A 20 -18.60 10.38 -12.51
N ARG A 21 -18.23 11.66 -12.61
CA ARG A 21 -17.97 12.34 -13.90
C ARG A 21 -16.77 11.73 -14.62
N ALA A 22 -15.67 11.51 -13.91
CA ALA A 22 -14.47 10.92 -14.47
C ALA A 22 -14.72 9.50 -15.01
N LEU A 23 -15.51 8.67 -14.31
CA LEU A 23 -15.92 7.34 -14.79
C LEU A 23 -16.73 7.40 -16.09
N ALA A 24 -17.56 8.44 -16.25
CA ALA A 24 -18.30 8.72 -17.48
C ALA A 24 -17.42 9.22 -18.65
N GLY A 25 -16.12 9.44 -18.42
CA GLY A 25 -15.17 9.89 -19.44
C GLY A 25 -14.91 11.39 -19.48
N ASP A 26 -15.35 12.13 -18.45
CA ASP A 26 -15.00 13.54 -18.27
C ASP A 26 -13.50 13.66 -17.93
N ARG A 27 -12.74 14.25 -18.86
CA ARG A 27 -11.29 14.41 -18.73
C ARG A 27 -10.93 15.47 -17.69
N ASP A 28 -11.71 16.52 -17.57
CA ASP A 28 -11.43 17.62 -16.65
C ASP A 28 -11.66 17.15 -15.21
N ALA A 29 -12.76 16.41 -14.97
CA ALA A 29 -13.01 15.78 -13.68
C ALA A 29 -11.89 14.81 -13.28
N PHE A 30 -11.34 14.04 -14.23
CA PHE A 30 -10.19 13.18 -13.97
C PHE A 30 -8.91 13.97 -13.73
N GLY A 31 -8.71 15.11 -14.40
CA GLY A 31 -7.62 16.03 -14.13
C GLY A 31 -7.64 16.60 -12.71
N GLU A 32 -8.82 16.95 -12.20
CA GLU A 32 -8.99 17.36 -10.81
C GLU A 32 -8.65 16.23 -9.83
N LEU A 33 -9.10 15.00 -10.10
CA LEU A 33 -8.74 13.82 -9.29
C LEU A 33 -7.25 13.49 -9.34
N TYR A 34 -6.62 13.70 -10.50
CA TYR A 34 -5.17 13.58 -10.65
C TYR A 34 -4.46 14.57 -9.72
N ALA A 35 -4.79 15.86 -9.79
CA ALA A 35 -4.18 16.88 -8.95
C ALA A 35 -4.38 16.59 -7.46
N LEU A 36 -5.56 16.11 -7.07
CA LEU A 36 -5.90 15.77 -5.69
C LEU A 36 -5.11 14.58 -5.14
N HIS A 37 -4.93 13.53 -5.93
CA HIS A 37 -4.36 12.26 -5.44
C HIS A 37 -2.91 12.01 -5.85
N HIS A 38 -2.38 12.78 -6.80
CA HIS A 38 -1.01 12.63 -7.27
C HIS A 38 0.03 12.65 -6.13
N PRO A 39 -0.01 13.60 -5.16
CA PRO A 39 0.97 13.60 -4.06
C PRO A 39 0.95 12.30 -3.23
N ALA A 40 -0.24 11.76 -2.96
CA ALA A 40 -0.40 10.54 -2.16
C ALA A 40 0.12 9.30 -2.90
N VAL A 41 -0.18 9.18 -4.20
CA VAL A 41 0.31 8.08 -5.04
C VAL A 41 1.82 8.17 -5.21
N LEU A 42 2.35 9.36 -5.51
CA LEU A 42 3.79 9.57 -5.68
C LEU A 42 4.56 9.25 -4.39
N ALA A 43 4.09 9.72 -3.23
CA ALA A 43 4.70 9.40 -1.95
C ALA A 43 4.69 7.89 -1.65
N TYR A 44 3.58 7.20 -1.99
CA TYR A 44 3.48 5.75 -1.84
C TYR A 44 4.53 5.01 -2.69
N VAL A 45 4.72 5.42 -3.95
CA VAL A 45 5.68 4.79 -4.87
C VAL A 45 7.12 5.13 -4.50
N GLN A 46 7.40 6.39 -4.16
CA GLN A 46 8.75 6.86 -3.79
C GLN A 46 9.32 6.09 -2.59
N ARG A 47 8.50 5.83 -1.57
CA ARG A 47 8.89 5.03 -0.41
C ARG A 47 9.30 3.59 -0.74
N ARG A 48 8.96 3.09 -1.93
CA ARG A 48 9.20 1.70 -2.35
C ARG A 48 10.30 1.55 -3.40
N VAL A 49 10.44 2.53 -4.28
CA VAL A 49 11.27 2.36 -5.49
C VAL A 49 12.65 3.02 -5.36
N ARG A 50 12.92 3.81 -4.30
CA ARG A 50 14.23 4.46 -3.99
C ARG A 50 14.94 5.14 -5.19
N ASN A 51 14.21 5.42 -6.27
CA ASN A 51 14.65 6.13 -7.45
C ASN A 51 13.52 7.08 -7.86
N ARG A 52 13.81 8.38 -7.85
CA ARG A 52 12.81 9.42 -8.09
C ARG A 52 12.23 9.38 -9.50
N GLN A 53 13.05 9.14 -10.52
CA GLN A 53 12.59 9.06 -11.90
C GLN A 53 11.63 7.89 -12.10
N VAL A 54 12.01 6.71 -11.61
CA VAL A 54 11.16 5.52 -11.70
C VAL A 54 9.86 5.71 -10.91
N ALA A 55 9.92 6.39 -9.76
CA ALA A 55 8.72 6.66 -8.98
C ALA A 55 7.75 7.59 -9.71
N GLU A 56 8.25 8.61 -10.41
CA GLU A 56 7.44 9.49 -11.27
C GLU A 56 6.84 8.72 -12.45
N ASP A 57 7.62 7.87 -13.12
CA ASP A 57 7.14 7.04 -14.23
C ASP A 57 6.01 6.10 -13.79
N ILE A 58 6.21 5.34 -12.70
CA ILE A 58 5.20 4.44 -12.15
C ILE A 58 3.94 5.21 -11.73
N THR A 59 4.11 6.41 -11.17
CA THR A 59 2.98 7.27 -10.80
C THR A 59 2.20 7.70 -12.03
N GLY A 60 2.87 8.20 -13.08
CA GLY A 60 2.23 8.56 -14.35
C GLY A 60 1.49 7.38 -14.98
N GLU A 61 2.13 6.22 -15.03
CA GLU A 61 1.49 5.00 -15.54
C GLU A 61 0.30 4.56 -14.69
N THR A 62 0.33 4.77 -13.38
CA THR A 62 -0.79 4.45 -12.46
C THR A 62 -2.04 5.22 -12.87
N PHE A 63 -1.91 6.53 -13.06
CA PHE A 63 -3.02 7.37 -13.49
C PHE A 63 -3.48 7.06 -14.91
N LEU A 64 -2.55 6.78 -15.83
CA LEU A 64 -2.91 6.34 -17.18
C LEU A 64 -3.70 5.03 -17.15
N ASN A 65 -3.28 4.05 -16.33
CA ASN A 65 -3.99 2.78 -16.18
C ASN A 65 -5.36 2.99 -15.54
N ALA A 66 -5.45 3.87 -14.54
CA ALA A 66 -6.71 4.25 -13.90
C ALA A 66 -7.68 4.86 -14.93
N TRP A 67 -7.21 5.76 -15.78
CA TRP A 67 -8.04 6.33 -16.86
C TRP A 67 -8.55 5.26 -17.83
N MET A 68 -7.66 4.37 -18.30
CA MET A 68 -8.03 3.29 -19.22
C MET A 68 -9.03 2.30 -18.58
N LYS A 69 -8.87 2.01 -17.29
CA LYS A 69 -9.69 1.04 -16.55
C LYS A 69 -10.78 1.68 -15.70
N ARG A 70 -11.08 2.96 -15.90
CA ARG A 70 -12.04 3.72 -15.08
C ARG A 70 -13.37 2.97 -14.89
N GLY A 71 -13.90 2.35 -15.93
CA GLY A 71 -15.15 1.57 -15.87
C GLY A 71 -15.14 0.36 -14.92
N THR A 72 -13.99 -0.04 -14.37
CA THR A 72 -13.88 -1.14 -13.40
C THR A 72 -13.97 -0.68 -11.94
N PHE A 73 -13.89 0.63 -11.68
CA PHE A 73 -13.95 1.16 -10.32
C PHE A 73 -15.37 1.10 -9.77
N THR A 74 -15.49 0.62 -8.52
CA THR A 74 -16.74 0.66 -7.74
C THR A 74 -16.42 0.98 -6.29
N TYR A 75 -17.25 1.79 -5.65
CA TYR A 75 -17.14 2.06 -4.21
C TYR A 75 -17.57 0.82 -3.42
N ARG A 76 -16.64 -0.09 -3.15
CA ARG A 76 -16.83 -1.31 -2.34
C ARG A 76 -15.99 -1.24 -1.06
N GLY A 77 -16.20 -0.18 -0.26
CA GLY A 77 -15.47 0.06 0.98
C GLY A 77 -14.04 0.60 0.80
N ILE A 78 -13.60 0.81 -0.44
CA ILE A 78 -12.31 1.42 -0.78
C ILE A 78 -12.62 2.70 -1.55
N GLY A 79 -12.06 3.83 -1.09
CA GLY A 79 -12.17 5.12 -1.78
C GLY A 79 -11.35 5.16 -3.07
N PHE A 80 -11.52 6.22 -3.86
CA PHE A 80 -10.84 6.34 -5.16
C PHE A 80 -9.32 6.32 -5.02
N VAL A 81 -8.76 7.03 -4.03
CA VAL A 81 -7.33 6.96 -3.70
C VAL A 81 -6.86 5.53 -3.38
N GLY A 82 -7.63 4.73 -2.65
CA GLY A 82 -7.26 3.35 -2.33
C GLY A 82 -7.22 2.44 -3.56
N TRP A 83 -8.08 2.71 -4.55
CA TRP A 83 -8.03 2.03 -5.84
C TRP A 83 -6.79 2.43 -6.65
N LEU A 84 -6.42 3.73 -6.67
CA LEU A 84 -5.17 4.18 -7.28
C LEU A 84 -3.95 3.52 -6.64
N ILE A 85 -3.91 3.42 -5.31
CA ILE A 85 -2.84 2.73 -4.58
C ILE A 85 -2.79 1.25 -4.95
N THR A 86 -3.92 0.60 -5.21
CA THR A 86 -3.95 -0.80 -5.68
C THR A 86 -3.31 -0.96 -7.06
N ILE A 87 -3.55 -0.01 -7.97
CA ILE A 87 -2.92 0.01 -9.29
C ILE A 87 -1.40 0.26 -9.16
N ALA A 88 -1.01 1.27 -8.37
CA ALA A 88 0.39 1.60 -8.11
C ALA A 88 1.15 0.42 -7.51
N ARG A 89 0.56 -0.27 -6.54
CA ARG A 89 1.10 -1.48 -5.92
C ARG A 89 1.50 -2.53 -6.96
N ASN A 90 0.58 -2.85 -7.88
CA ASN A 90 0.85 -3.86 -8.91
C ASN A 90 2.02 -3.44 -9.80
N LYS A 91 2.10 -2.15 -10.16
CA LYS A 91 3.21 -1.61 -10.95
C LYS A 91 4.54 -1.63 -10.21
N VAL A 92 4.55 -1.29 -8.93
CA VAL A 92 5.74 -1.41 -8.08
C VAL A 92 6.21 -2.86 -8.02
N ILE A 93 5.29 -3.82 -7.80
CA ILE A 93 5.62 -5.25 -7.80
C ILE A 93 6.24 -5.68 -9.13
N ASP A 94 5.65 -5.27 -10.25
CA ASP A 94 6.15 -5.61 -11.59
C ASP A 94 7.53 -4.98 -11.86
N HIS A 95 7.73 -3.75 -11.39
CA HIS A 95 9.03 -3.07 -11.44
C HIS A 95 10.08 -3.80 -10.60
N CYS A 96 9.78 -4.12 -9.33
CA CYS A 96 10.69 -4.83 -8.43
C CYS A 96 11.04 -6.23 -8.95
N LYS A 97 10.08 -6.98 -9.49
CA LYS A 97 10.36 -8.28 -10.14
C LYS A 97 11.28 -8.14 -11.36
N SER A 98 11.14 -7.06 -12.12
CA SER A 98 11.98 -6.78 -13.29
C SER A 98 13.34 -6.23 -12.89
N ALA A 99 13.44 -5.50 -11.78
CA ALA A 99 14.68 -5.05 -11.18
C ALA A 99 15.47 -6.24 -10.61
N GLN A 100 14.81 -7.14 -9.87
CA GLN A 100 15.45 -8.36 -9.34
C GLN A 100 15.99 -9.27 -10.46
N ARG A 101 15.23 -9.42 -11.56
CA ARG A 101 15.73 -10.13 -12.75
C ARG A 101 16.93 -9.44 -13.42
N ARG A 102 17.03 -8.11 -13.31
CA ARG A 102 18.16 -7.32 -13.81
C ARG A 102 19.34 -7.32 -12.84
N GLU A 103 19.13 -7.32 -11.53
CA GLU A 103 20.20 -7.45 -10.52
C GLU A 103 20.93 -8.79 -10.64
N PHE A 104 20.23 -9.90 -10.94
CA PHE A 104 20.90 -11.16 -11.31
C PHE A 104 21.76 -11.09 -12.59
N VAL A 105 21.64 -10.02 -13.38
CA VAL A 105 22.44 -9.75 -14.59
C VAL A 105 23.45 -8.61 -14.36
N VAL A 106 23.30 -7.82 -13.29
CA VAL A 106 23.96 -6.51 -13.06
C VAL A 106 24.60 -6.44 -11.66
N GLU A 107 24.97 -7.58 -11.05
CA GLU A 107 25.77 -7.64 -9.82
C GLU A 107 27.24 -7.16 -10.01
N ASP A 108 27.45 -6.11 -10.82
CA ASP A 108 28.74 -5.48 -11.07
C ASP A 108 28.78 -3.97 -10.77
N MET A 109 27.68 -3.25 -10.48
CA MET A 109 27.79 -1.80 -10.21
C MET A 109 26.78 -1.21 -9.21
N LEU A 110 27.25 -1.11 -7.96
CA LEU A 110 27.16 0.01 -7.00
C LEU A 110 25.79 0.50 -6.44
N GLY A 111 25.80 0.81 -5.14
CA GLY A 111 24.68 1.33 -4.34
C GLY A 111 24.65 2.85 -4.15
N PHE A 112 23.78 3.35 -3.24
CA PHE A 112 23.93 4.50 -2.31
C PHE A 112 22.58 5.01 -1.70
N ASP A 113 22.71 5.61 -0.50
CA ASP A 113 21.82 6.35 0.45
C ASP A 113 21.01 7.55 -0.09
N GLU A 114 20.20 8.36 0.63
CA GLU A 114 19.33 8.39 1.85
C GLU A 114 18.64 9.80 1.84
N ASP A 115 17.62 9.99 2.68
CA ASP A 115 17.01 11.25 3.19
C ASP A 115 15.93 12.04 2.43
N LEU A 116 14.75 12.14 3.07
CA LEU A 116 13.81 13.27 2.95
C LEU A 116 13.13 13.60 4.30
N THR A 117 13.19 14.87 4.66
CA THR A 117 12.85 15.52 5.93
C THR A 117 11.34 15.58 6.24
N VAL A 118 10.94 15.15 7.44
CA VAL A 118 9.61 15.34 8.05
C VAL A 118 9.72 16.29 9.25
N SER A 119 8.68 17.08 9.53
CA SER A 119 8.61 18.07 10.63
C SER A 119 8.89 17.47 12.01
N THR A 120 9.58 18.19 12.88
CA THR A 120 10.21 17.69 14.11
C THR A 120 9.23 17.13 15.15
N GLU A 121 8.02 17.67 15.27
CA GLU A 121 6.97 17.15 16.17
C GLU A 121 6.32 15.88 15.61
N ASP A 122 6.05 15.86 14.29
CA ASP A 122 5.59 14.67 13.60
C ASP A 122 6.66 13.57 13.65
N THR A 123 7.95 13.90 13.55
CA THR A 123 9.05 12.95 13.72
C THR A 123 9.05 12.31 15.10
N VAL A 124 8.75 13.07 16.17
CA VAL A 124 8.70 12.54 17.54
C VAL A 124 7.46 11.64 17.76
N LEU A 125 6.29 12.03 17.24
CA LEU A 125 5.09 11.20 17.29
C LEU A 125 5.21 9.94 16.44
N ILE A 126 5.77 10.05 15.23
CA ILE A 126 6.04 8.93 14.32
C ILE A 126 7.06 7.98 14.97
N SER A 127 8.15 8.50 15.55
CA SER A 127 9.17 7.66 16.19
C SER A 127 8.66 6.94 17.44
N LEU A 128 7.77 7.56 18.23
CA LEU A 128 7.11 6.90 19.35
C LEU A 128 6.18 5.77 18.87
N ASP A 129 5.41 6.02 17.82
CA ASP A 129 4.48 5.03 17.24
C ASP A 129 5.23 3.88 16.56
N GLU A 130 6.36 4.18 15.90
CA GLU A 130 7.29 3.20 15.33
C GLU A 130 7.90 2.29 16.40
N GLU A 131 8.31 2.82 17.56
CA GLU A 131 8.88 2.03 18.65
C GLU A 131 7.83 1.10 19.27
N LEU A 132 6.59 1.57 19.47
CA LEU A 132 5.47 0.74 19.94
C LEU A 132 5.15 -0.38 18.95
N LEU A 133 5.08 -0.06 17.66
CA LEU A 133 4.85 -1.03 16.60
C LEU A 133 6.00 -2.05 16.51
N ARG A 134 7.25 -1.61 16.63
CA ARG A 134 8.45 -2.46 16.63
C ARG A 134 8.38 -3.48 17.76
N ARG A 135 8.09 -3.04 18.98
CA ARG A 135 7.90 -3.94 20.14
C ARG A 135 6.76 -4.91 19.94
N ALA A 136 5.63 -4.46 19.41
CA ALA A 136 4.50 -5.34 19.11
C ALA A 136 4.86 -6.41 18.05
N LEU A 137 5.62 -6.04 17.02
CA LEU A 137 6.14 -6.97 16.00
C LEU A 137 7.14 -7.99 16.58
N GLU A 138 7.92 -7.62 17.59
CA GLU A 138 8.85 -8.52 18.28
C GLU A 138 8.13 -9.66 19.03
N GLN A 139 6.91 -9.40 19.52
CA GLN A 139 6.08 -10.42 20.19
C GLN A 139 5.42 -11.42 19.23
N LEU A 140 5.48 -11.18 17.91
CA LEU A 140 4.99 -12.14 16.93
C LEU A 140 6.01 -13.26 16.71
N ARG A 141 5.50 -14.49 16.60
CA ARG A 141 6.32 -15.65 16.22
C ARG A 141 6.90 -15.47 14.81
N PRO A 142 8.06 -16.07 14.49
CA PRO A 142 8.72 -15.85 13.20
C PRO A 142 7.81 -16.06 11.98
N PRO A 143 6.98 -17.13 11.89
CA PRO A 143 6.08 -17.30 10.75
C PRO A 143 4.98 -16.22 10.65
N GLN A 144 4.56 -15.66 11.79
CA GLN A 144 3.57 -14.58 11.83
C GLN A 144 4.18 -13.27 11.35
N ARG A 145 5.40 -12.96 11.81
CA ARG A 145 6.13 -11.79 11.33
C ARG A 145 6.43 -11.91 9.85
N GLU A 146 6.92 -13.05 9.42
CA GLU A 146 7.27 -13.33 8.03
C GLU A 146 6.06 -13.18 7.08
N VAL A 147 4.89 -13.72 7.44
CA VAL A 147 3.69 -13.53 6.61
C VAL A 147 3.28 -12.06 6.53
N LEU A 148 3.42 -11.29 7.61
CA LEU A 148 3.11 -9.85 7.58
C LEU A 148 4.12 -9.09 6.74
N THR A 149 5.41 -9.37 6.91
CA THR A 149 6.48 -8.80 6.08
C THR A 149 6.23 -9.07 4.60
N ARG A 150 6.00 -10.33 4.22
CA ARG A 150 5.76 -10.69 2.82
C ARG A 150 4.49 -10.04 2.27
N ARG A 151 3.40 -9.98 3.04
CA ARG A 151 2.11 -9.44 2.57
C ARG A 151 2.00 -7.93 2.55
N PHE A 152 2.62 -7.26 3.52
CA PHE A 152 2.42 -5.83 3.76
C PHE A 152 3.68 -4.99 3.49
N LEU A 153 4.88 -5.53 3.77
CA LEU A 153 6.13 -4.83 3.47
C LEU A 153 6.61 -5.11 2.05
N MET A 154 6.66 -6.39 1.65
CA MET A 154 7.08 -6.83 0.31
C MET A 154 5.91 -6.91 -0.68
N GLU A 155 4.69 -6.69 -0.19
CA GLU A 155 3.47 -6.61 -1.00
C GLU A 155 3.17 -7.85 -1.89
N PHE A 156 3.71 -9.01 -1.53
CA PHE A 156 3.40 -10.25 -2.24
C PHE A 156 1.91 -10.61 -2.15
N SER A 157 1.40 -11.22 -3.22
CA SER A 157 0.08 -11.83 -3.23
C SER A 157 0.00 -13.02 -2.25
N VAL A 158 -1.23 -13.49 -1.98
CA VAL A 158 -1.43 -14.70 -1.17
C VAL A 158 -0.67 -15.88 -1.81
N LEU A 159 -0.78 -16.02 -3.13
CA LEU A 159 -0.15 -17.10 -3.90
C LEU A 159 1.37 -17.04 -3.83
N GLU A 160 1.98 -15.87 -4.03
CA GLU A 160 3.43 -15.72 -3.96
C GLU A 160 3.97 -15.97 -2.56
N THR A 161 3.26 -15.46 -1.55
CA THR A 161 3.59 -15.71 -0.14
C THR A 161 3.48 -17.18 0.19
N ALA A 162 2.45 -17.86 -0.33
CA ALA A 162 2.26 -19.30 -0.17
C ALA A 162 3.43 -20.08 -0.79
N ARG A 163 3.84 -19.72 -2.01
CA ARG A 163 5.00 -20.31 -2.67
C ARG A 163 6.30 -20.10 -1.90
N GLN A 164 6.58 -18.88 -1.46
CA GLN A 164 7.82 -18.55 -0.76
C GLN A 164 7.90 -19.08 0.67
N MET A 165 6.75 -19.26 1.32
CA MET A 165 6.67 -19.85 2.67
C MET A 165 6.44 -21.36 2.64
N GLU A 166 6.45 -21.99 1.46
CA GLU A 166 6.19 -23.42 1.25
C GLU A 166 4.89 -23.90 1.93
N ARG A 167 3.82 -23.11 1.76
CA ARG A 167 2.51 -23.33 2.38
C ARG A 167 1.38 -23.22 1.37
N SER A 168 0.20 -23.70 1.73
CA SER A 168 -1.01 -23.45 0.94
C SER A 168 -1.52 -22.02 1.12
N GLU A 169 -2.24 -21.49 0.13
CA GLU A 169 -2.88 -20.17 0.24
C GLU A 169 -3.84 -20.06 1.44
N GLY A 170 -4.55 -21.15 1.76
CA GLY A 170 -5.43 -21.21 2.94
C GLY A 170 -4.66 -21.12 4.26
N ALA A 171 -3.49 -21.76 4.33
CA ALA A 171 -2.60 -21.66 5.48
C ALA A 171 -2.03 -20.24 5.62
N VAL A 172 -1.66 -19.58 4.52
CA VAL A 172 -1.22 -18.18 4.51
C VAL A 172 -2.31 -17.23 4.98
N LYS A 173 -3.55 -17.36 4.46
CA LYS A 173 -4.69 -16.53 4.89
C LYS A 173 -4.97 -16.68 6.39
N THR A 174 -4.96 -17.92 6.89
CA THR A 174 -5.17 -18.22 8.32
C THR A 174 -4.04 -17.65 9.18
N LEU A 175 -2.79 -17.80 8.73
CA LEU A 175 -1.61 -17.29 9.43
C LEU A 175 -1.62 -15.77 9.48
N GLN A 176 -1.94 -15.11 8.36
CA GLN A 176 -2.08 -13.65 8.27
C GLN A 176 -3.15 -13.14 9.23
N PHE A 177 -4.34 -13.76 9.24
CA PHE A 177 -5.42 -13.37 10.14
C PHE A 177 -4.98 -13.44 11.61
N ARG A 178 -4.36 -14.56 12.01
CA ARG A 178 -3.84 -14.75 13.37
C ARG A 178 -2.71 -13.77 13.72
N ALA A 179 -1.85 -13.46 12.76
CA ALA A 179 -0.74 -12.52 12.95
C ALA A 179 -1.26 -11.09 13.18
N LEU A 180 -2.23 -10.62 12.40
CA LEU A 180 -2.85 -9.31 12.58
C LEU A 180 -3.61 -9.20 13.91
N ALA A 181 -4.36 -10.24 14.28
CA ALA A 181 -5.08 -10.27 15.56
C ALA A 181 -4.10 -10.17 16.76
N LYS A 182 -2.98 -10.90 16.70
CA LYS A 182 -1.93 -10.82 17.72
C LYS A 182 -1.25 -9.45 17.74
N LEU A 183 -0.85 -8.93 16.58
CA LEU A 183 -0.23 -7.61 16.47
C LEU A 183 -1.10 -6.51 17.08
N ARG A 184 -2.40 -6.53 16.79
CA ARG A 184 -3.37 -5.59 17.38
C ARG A 184 -3.44 -5.69 18.90
N SER A 185 -3.48 -6.92 19.44
CA SER A 185 -3.51 -7.15 20.89
C SER A 185 -2.24 -6.64 21.57
N GLU A 186 -1.08 -6.89 20.97
CA GLU A 186 0.21 -6.45 21.53
C GLU A 186 0.33 -4.93 21.44
N TYR A 187 0.02 -4.33 20.30
CA TYR A 187 0.11 -2.88 20.11
C TYR A 187 -0.78 -2.11 21.10
N LEU A 188 -2.03 -2.56 21.31
CA LEU A 188 -2.93 -1.94 22.30
C LEU A 188 -2.49 -2.20 23.76
N GLY A 189 -1.80 -3.31 24.02
CA GLY A 189 -1.27 -3.62 25.34
C GLY A 189 0.03 -2.88 25.68
N VAL A 190 0.83 -2.51 24.67
CA VAL A 190 2.05 -1.70 24.85
C VAL A 190 1.73 -0.19 24.88
N ALA A 191 0.60 0.22 24.29
CA ALA A 191 0.11 1.60 24.30
C ALA A 191 -0.71 1.99 25.55
N ALA A 192 -1.03 1.02 26.43
CA ALA A 192 -1.78 1.21 27.66
C ALA A 192 -0.85 1.28 28.88
#